data_AF-A0A7C4GNV9-F1
#
_entry.id   AF-A0A7C4GNV9-F1
#
_cell.length_a   1.000
_cell.length_b   1.000
_cell.length_c   1.000
_cell.angle_alpha   90.00
_cell.angle_beta   90.00
_cell.angle_gamma   90.00
#
_symmetry.space_group_name_H-M   'P 1'
#
loop_
_entity.id
_entity.type
_entity.pdbx_description
1 polymer ?
#
loop_
_entity_poly.entity_id
_entity_poly.type
_entity_poly.pdbx_seq_one_letter_code
_entity_poly.pdbx_strand_id
1 'polypeptide(L)'
;LLEIARLEGLERAYTWNPARGCSNLECEVRRRGKCWAMMMAKRFGWSFEPHLVPERLDEPFWKREPAVITPVSVGDLFGLSLPQFREVWRMIELADWHVYALLTKLPNVALDYLPLRIKGKIWFGVTVNTQKDVWRLDLMRKLEGVKKYCLFEPLYGPIDYDLSFLDLVVIGPQNYPTLQPKREWVEGVVKKAGKARVYLKSKLNPL
;
A
#
# COMPACT_ATOMS: atom_id res chain seq x y z
N LEU A 1 0.16 5.68 -6.51
CA LEU A 1 -0.66 5.31 -7.68
C LEU A 1 -0.27 6.13 -8.90
N LEU A 2 -0.49 7.45 -8.91
CA LEU A 2 -0.08 8.29 -10.05
C LEU A 2 1.42 8.15 -10.37
N GLU A 3 2.28 8.11 -9.35
CA GLU A 3 3.71 7.90 -9.59
C GLU A 3 4.02 6.51 -10.17
N ILE A 4 3.31 5.47 -9.72
CA ILE A 4 3.45 4.12 -10.30
C ILE A 4 2.97 4.14 -11.76
N ALA A 5 1.86 4.83 -12.07
CA ALA A 5 1.36 4.95 -13.43
C ALA A 5 2.38 5.63 -14.34
N ARG A 6 3.00 6.71 -13.87
CA ARG A 6 4.10 7.37 -14.58
C ARG A 6 5.27 6.41 -14.85
N LEU A 7 5.69 5.62 -13.87
CA LEU A 7 6.79 4.66 -14.02
C LEU A 7 6.45 3.49 -14.96
N GLU A 8 5.17 3.15 -15.10
CA GLU A 8 4.67 2.14 -16.03
C GLU A 8 4.32 2.71 -17.40
N GLY A 9 4.45 4.02 -17.63
CA GLY A 9 4.04 4.68 -18.87
C GLY A 9 2.52 4.66 -19.09
N LEU A 10 1.74 4.64 -18.00
CA LEU A 10 0.28 4.63 -18.00
C LEU A 10 -0.28 6.00 -17.62
N GLU A 11 -1.37 6.39 -18.28
CA GLU A 11 -2.02 7.69 -18.05
C GLU A 11 -3.03 7.68 -16.89
N ARG A 12 -3.48 6.50 -16.47
CA ARG A 12 -4.62 6.34 -15.57
C ARG A 12 -4.26 5.55 -14.32
N ALA A 13 -4.79 6.00 -13.19
CA ALA A 13 -4.76 5.25 -11.95
C ALA A 13 -6.01 5.50 -11.11
N TYR A 14 -6.51 4.46 -10.43
CA TYR A 14 -7.68 4.59 -9.56
C TYR A 14 -7.65 3.60 -8.39
N THR A 15 -8.61 3.77 -7.49
CA THR A 15 -8.83 2.92 -6.33
C THR A 15 -10.06 2.06 -6.58
N TRP A 16 -9.95 0.77 -6.31
CA TRP A 16 -11.00 -0.21 -6.56
C TRP A 16 -11.85 -0.50 -5.30
N ASN A 17 -11.25 -0.72 -4.13
CA ASN A 17 -11.93 -1.02 -2.86
C ASN A 17 -12.97 -2.16 -2.92
N PRO A 18 -12.66 -3.39 -3.40
CA PRO A 18 -13.54 -4.54 -3.29
C PRO A 18 -13.56 -5.13 -1.88
N ALA A 19 -12.79 -4.53 -0.97
CA ALA A 19 -12.69 -4.88 0.43
C ALA A 19 -12.48 -3.62 1.27
N ARG A 20 -12.93 -3.67 2.52
CA ARG A 20 -12.80 -2.59 3.50
C ARG A 20 -12.45 -3.18 4.86
N GLY A 21 -11.98 -2.33 5.76
CA GLY A 21 -11.65 -2.71 7.12
C GLY A 21 -10.24 -3.24 7.29
N CYS A 22 -9.79 -3.35 8.53
CA CYS A 22 -8.42 -3.74 8.86
C CYS A 22 -8.36 -4.48 10.20
N SER A 23 -7.74 -5.65 10.22
CA SER A 23 -7.52 -6.47 11.42
C SER A 23 -6.29 -6.07 12.22
N ASN A 24 -5.42 -5.21 11.69
CA ASN A 24 -4.17 -4.85 12.36
C ASN A 24 -4.42 -3.88 13.54
N LEU A 25 -4.52 -4.44 14.74
CA LEU A 25 -4.65 -3.69 16.01
C LEU A 25 -3.33 -3.03 16.46
N GLU A 26 -2.21 -3.59 16.01
CA GLU A 26 -0.85 -3.16 16.34
C GLU A 26 -0.36 -1.96 15.50
N CYS A 27 -1.16 -1.53 14.52
CA CYS A 27 -0.85 -0.41 13.66
C CYS A 27 -0.67 0.89 14.47
N GLU A 28 0.53 1.47 14.41
CA GLU A 28 0.89 2.69 15.14
C GLU A 28 -0.08 3.85 14.84
N VAL A 29 -0.47 4.02 13.58
CA VAL A 29 -1.43 5.05 13.15
C VAL A 29 -2.80 4.85 13.81
N ARG A 30 -3.23 3.60 13.96
CA ARG A 30 -4.50 3.23 14.62
C ARG A 30 -4.41 3.46 16.13
N ARG A 31 -3.31 3.03 16.77
CA ARG A 31 -3.05 3.24 18.20
C ARG A 31 -3.04 4.72 18.59
N ARG A 32 -2.57 5.59 17.70
CA ARG A 32 -2.62 7.05 17.87
C ARG A 32 -4.01 7.67 17.62
N GLY A 33 -5.02 6.86 17.26
CA GLY A 33 -6.35 7.33 16.91
C GLY A 33 -6.39 8.15 15.63
N LYS A 34 -5.40 7.99 14.73
CA LYS A 34 -5.24 8.81 13.52
C LYS A 34 -5.51 8.06 12.22
N CYS A 35 -5.94 6.79 12.28
CA CYS A 35 -6.20 5.99 11.07
C CYS A 35 -7.34 6.60 10.24
N TRP A 36 -7.00 7.14 9.07
CA TRP A 36 -7.98 7.75 8.17
C TRP A 36 -9.05 6.77 7.69
N ALA A 37 -8.68 5.53 7.36
CA ALA A 37 -9.65 4.52 6.95
C ALA A 37 -10.67 4.21 8.06
N MET A 38 -10.23 4.15 9.32
CA MET A 38 -11.10 3.95 10.47
C MET A 38 -12.01 5.15 10.72
N MET A 39 -11.49 6.37 10.57
CA MET A 39 -12.30 7.60 10.65
C MET A 39 -13.34 7.67 9.53
N MET A 40 -12.98 7.25 8.32
CA MET A 40 -13.89 7.16 7.18
C MET A 40 -15.00 6.14 7.44
N ALA A 41 -14.67 4.94 7.90
CA ALA A 41 -15.66 3.92 8.26
C ALA A 41 -16.64 4.46 9.30
N LYS A 42 -16.14 5.10 10.37
CA LYS A 42 -16.99 5.77 11.38
C LYS A 42 -17.91 6.82 10.78
N ARG A 43 -17.41 7.68 9.88
CA ARG A 43 -18.18 8.74 9.23
C ARG A 43 -19.37 8.20 8.42
N PHE A 44 -19.18 7.06 7.76
CA PHE A 44 -20.22 6.44 6.92
C PHE A 44 -21.01 5.33 7.63
N GLY A 45 -20.78 5.12 8.92
CA GLY A 45 -21.46 4.06 9.69
C GLY A 45 -21.08 2.64 9.26
N TRP A 46 -19.90 2.44 8.67
CA TRP A 46 -19.41 1.13 8.24
C TRP A 46 -18.69 0.40 9.38
N SER A 47 -18.80 -0.93 9.40
CA SER A 47 -17.89 -1.76 10.18
C SER A 47 -16.45 -1.57 9.71
N PHE A 48 -15.51 -1.57 10.65
CA PHE A 48 -14.07 -1.60 10.34
C PHE A 48 -13.45 -2.99 10.45
N GLU A 49 -14.27 -4.01 10.72
CA GLU A 49 -13.88 -5.40 10.55
C GLU A 49 -13.61 -5.68 9.07
N PRO A 50 -12.56 -6.45 8.72
CA PRO A 50 -12.28 -6.81 7.34
C PRO A 50 -13.45 -7.55 6.68
N HIS A 51 -13.94 -7.03 5.56
CA HIS A 51 -15.00 -7.66 4.78
C HIS A 51 -14.86 -7.34 3.28
N LEU A 52 -15.44 -8.21 2.46
CA LEU A 52 -15.62 -7.96 1.04
C LEU A 52 -16.76 -6.97 0.78
N VAL A 53 -16.67 -6.29 -0.36
CA VAL A 53 -17.72 -5.49 -0.97
C VAL A 53 -18.03 -6.14 -2.33
N PRO A 54 -18.85 -7.22 -2.36
CA PRO A 54 -19.01 -8.08 -3.53
C PRO A 54 -19.46 -7.34 -4.79
N GLU A 55 -20.26 -6.28 -4.63
CA GLU A 55 -20.82 -5.48 -5.72
C GLU A 55 -19.75 -4.70 -6.49
N ARG A 56 -18.52 -4.65 -5.98
CA ARG A 56 -17.38 -4.00 -6.62
C ARG A 56 -16.45 -4.99 -7.31
N LEU A 57 -16.61 -6.32 -7.14
CA LEU A 57 -15.60 -7.30 -7.55
C LEU A 57 -15.26 -7.24 -9.05
N ASP A 58 -16.21 -6.91 -9.90
CA ASP A 58 -16.03 -6.86 -11.35
C ASP A 58 -15.62 -5.49 -11.90
N GLU A 59 -15.46 -4.47 -11.04
CA GLU A 59 -15.05 -3.11 -11.46
C GLU A 59 -13.76 -3.04 -12.30
N PRO A 60 -12.74 -3.91 -12.13
CA PRO A 60 -11.57 -3.92 -13.02
C PRO A 60 -11.96 -4.16 -14.48
N PHE A 61 -12.96 -5.00 -14.76
CA PHE A 61 -13.40 -5.31 -16.12
C PHE A 61 -14.11 -4.15 -16.81
N TRP A 62 -14.61 -3.17 -16.05
CA TRP A 62 -15.29 -2.01 -16.60
C TRP A 62 -14.33 -1.02 -17.29
N LYS A 63 -13.01 -1.20 -17.10
CA LYS A 63 -11.97 -0.37 -17.72
C LYS A 63 -11.17 -1.20 -18.71
N ARG A 64 -11.43 -0.97 -20.00
CA ARG A 64 -10.75 -1.68 -21.09
C ARG A 64 -9.31 -1.20 -21.30
N GLU A 65 -9.00 0.06 -20.95
CA GLU A 65 -7.63 0.56 -21.07
C GLU A 65 -6.77 0.18 -19.85
N PRO A 66 -5.48 -0.18 -20.06
CA PRO A 66 -4.53 -0.38 -18.98
C PRO A 66 -4.46 0.79 -18.00
N ALA A 67 -4.40 0.47 -16.71
CA ALA A 67 -4.39 1.45 -15.63
C ALA A 67 -3.68 0.86 -14.41
N VAL A 68 -3.23 1.73 -13.50
CA VAL A 68 -2.76 1.31 -12.18
C VAL A 68 -3.92 1.30 -11.18
N ILE A 69 -4.17 0.16 -10.55
CA ILE A 69 -5.27 -0.04 -9.62
C ILE A 69 -4.69 -0.32 -8.23
N THR A 70 -5.11 0.43 -7.20
CA THR A 70 -4.99 -0.08 -5.83
C THR A 70 -6.25 -0.84 -5.44
N PRO A 71 -6.15 -2.11 -5.04
CA PRO A 71 -7.31 -2.83 -4.55
C PRO A 71 -7.89 -2.22 -3.29
N VAL A 72 -7.09 -1.81 -2.30
CA VAL A 72 -7.64 -1.34 -1.02
C VAL A 72 -6.95 -0.05 -0.57
N SER A 73 -7.74 0.98 -0.29
CA SER A 73 -7.31 2.24 0.34
C SER A 73 -8.04 2.57 1.65
N VAL A 74 -9.18 1.90 1.91
CA VAL A 74 -9.98 2.05 3.15
C VAL A 74 -9.91 0.75 3.97
N GLY A 75 -8.70 0.23 4.16
CA GLY A 75 -8.48 -1.05 4.83
C GLY A 75 -7.12 -1.66 4.52
N ASP A 76 -7.01 -2.97 4.71
CA ASP A 76 -5.86 -3.78 4.30
C ASP A 76 -6.37 -5.08 3.67
N LEU A 77 -5.97 -5.37 2.43
CA LEU A 77 -6.44 -6.54 1.68
C LEU A 77 -6.10 -7.85 2.41
N PHE A 78 -4.96 -7.89 3.09
CA PHE A 78 -4.50 -9.07 3.83
C PHE A 78 -5.06 -9.13 5.26
N GLY A 79 -6.07 -8.30 5.57
CA GLY A 79 -6.93 -8.48 6.74
C GLY A 79 -8.12 -9.40 6.48
N LEU A 80 -8.43 -9.70 5.21
CA LEU A 80 -9.49 -10.64 4.82
C LEU A 80 -9.16 -12.07 5.22
N SER A 81 -10.18 -12.93 5.28
CA SER A 81 -9.94 -14.37 5.30
C SER A 81 -9.38 -14.87 3.96
N LEU A 82 -8.66 -15.99 3.96
CA LEU A 82 -8.08 -16.55 2.73
C LEU A 82 -9.12 -16.81 1.62
N PRO A 83 -10.34 -17.34 1.88
CA PRO A 83 -11.37 -17.46 0.84
C PRO A 83 -11.76 -16.12 0.21
N GLN A 84 -11.97 -15.09 1.04
CA GLN A 84 -12.33 -13.75 0.56
C GLN A 84 -11.19 -13.11 -0.23
N PHE A 85 -9.95 -13.26 0.23
CA PHE A 85 -8.77 -12.82 -0.53
C PHE A 85 -8.72 -13.46 -1.91
N ARG A 86 -9.01 -14.77 -2.02
CA ARG A 86 -9.00 -15.50 -3.29
C ARG A 86 -10.04 -14.97 -4.28
N GLU A 87 -11.18 -14.47 -3.82
CA GLU A 87 -12.17 -13.83 -4.69
C GLU A 87 -11.59 -12.57 -5.35
N VAL A 88 -10.94 -11.70 -4.56
CA VAL A 88 -10.27 -10.49 -5.07
C VAL A 88 -9.08 -10.84 -5.97
N TRP A 89 -8.26 -11.79 -5.54
CA TRP A 89 -7.07 -12.23 -6.28
C TRP A 89 -7.42 -12.81 -7.65
N ARG A 90 -8.50 -13.59 -7.73
CA ARG A 90 -9.00 -14.11 -9.01
C ARG A 90 -9.32 -12.98 -9.99
N MET A 91 -9.90 -11.87 -9.55
CA MET A 91 -10.18 -10.74 -10.42
C MET A 91 -8.90 -10.03 -10.87
N ILE A 92 -7.89 -9.95 -10.01
CA ILE A 92 -6.55 -9.44 -10.36
C ILE A 92 -5.91 -10.30 -11.46
N GLU A 93 -6.05 -11.62 -11.37
CA GLU A 93 -5.50 -12.55 -12.37
C GLU A 93 -6.25 -12.52 -13.70
N LEU A 94 -7.56 -12.32 -13.67
CA LEU A 94 -8.41 -12.30 -14.87
C LEU A 94 -8.36 -10.97 -15.63
N ALA A 95 -8.19 -9.84 -14.94
CA ALA A 95 -8.06 -8.51 -15.55
C ALA A 95 -6.58 -8.09 -15.69
N ASP A 96 -5.81 -8.93 -16.39
CA ASP A 96 -4.34 -8.91 -16.47
C ASP A 96 -3.74 -7.77 -17.29
N TRP A 97 -4.55 -6.98 -18.00
CA TRP A 97 -4.10 -5.79 -18.72
C TRP A 97 -3.81 -4.60 -17.80
N HIS A 98 -4.21 -4.68 -16.52
CA HIS A 98 -3.92 -3.68 -15.50
C HIS A 98 -2.60 -3.93 -14.76
N VAL A 99 -2.14 -2.89 -14.07
CA VAL A 99 -1.08 -2.97 -13.07
C VAL A 99 -1.72 -2.84 -11.70
N TYR A 100 -1.44 -3.74 -10.77
CA TYR A 100 -2.02 -3.67 -9.43
C TYR A 100 -0.97 -3.24 -8.41
N ALA A 101 -1.27 -2.18 -7.67
CA ALA A 101 -0.45 -1.66 -6.58
C ALA A 101 -1.04 -2.10 -5.24
N LEU A 102 -0.49 -3.20 -4.70
CA LEU A 102 -0.84 -3.74 -3.41
C LEU A 102 -0.05 -3.02 -2.31
N LEU A 103 -0.74 -2.56 -1.28
CA LEU A 103 -0.12 -1.94 -0.11
C LEU A 103 -0.63 -2.61 1.16
N THR A 104 0.28 -3.01 2.05
CA THR A 104 -0.12 -3.66 3.31
C THR A 104 0.76 -3.28 4.51
N LYS A 105 0.22 -3.47 5.70
CA LYS A 105 0.97 -3.51 6.97
C LYS A 105 1.06 -4.93 7.55
N LEU A 106 0.55 -5.94 6.84
CA LEU A 106 0.49 -7.35 7.21
C LEU A 106 1.24 -8.24 6.20
N PRO A 107 2.52 -7.94 5.85
CA PRO A 107 3.23 -8.72 4.84
C PRO A 107 3.47 -10.19 5.25
N ASN A 108 3.42 -10.51 6.54
CA ASN A 108 3.44 -11.90 7.01
C ASN A 108 2.22 -12.69 6.49
N VAL A 109 1.02 -12.12 6.60
CA VAL A 109 -0.21 -12.74 6.06
C VAL A 109 -0.16 -12.76 4.53
N ALA A 110 0.37 -11.70 3.92
CA ALA A 110 0.51 -11.64 2.47
C ALA A 110 1.38 -12.78 1.91
N LEU A 111 2.48 -13.12 2.57
CA LEU A 111 3.35 -14.24 2.15
C LEU A 111 2.63 -15.59 2.23
N ASP A 112 1.69 -15.77 3.17
CA ASP A 112 0.90 -16.99 3.27
C ASP A 112 -0.22 -17.06 2.22
N TYR A 113 -0.71 -15.91 1.76
CA TYR A 113 -1.88 -15.81 0.89
C TYR A 113 -1.51 -15.77 -0.59
N LEU A 114 -0.39 -15.12 -0.91
CA LEU A 114 0.06 -14.96 -2.29
C LEU A 114 0.50 -16.30 -2.89
N PRO A 115 0.28 -16.51 -4.20
CA PRO A 115 0.77 -17.70 -4.86
C PRO A 115 2.31 -17.71 -4.91
N LEU A 116 2.90 -18.90 -4.91
CA LEU A 116 4.36 -19.10 -5.05
C LEU A 116 4.95 -18.39 -6.28
N ARG A 117 4.16 -18.27 -7.36
CA ARG A 117 4.53 -17.55 -8.57
C ARG A 117 3.45 -16.52 -8.86
N ILE A 118 3.76 -15.27 -8.55
CA ILE A 118 2.91 -14.13 -8.89
C ILE A 118 3.04 -13.88 -10.39
N LYS A 119 1.93 -14.04 -11.11
CA LYS A 119 1.82 -13.68 -12.53
C LYS A 119 1.18 -12.29 -12.64
N GLY A 120 1.44 -11.60 -13.74
CA GLY A 120 0.88 -10.27 -14.01
C GLY A 120 1.75 -9.12 -13.50
N LYS A 121 1.24 -7.89 -13.65
CA LYS A 121 1.97 -6.66 -13.33
C LYS A 121 1.65 -6.20 -11.92
N ILE A 122 2.38 -6.73 -10.94
CA ILE A 122 2.18 -6.39 -9.52
C ILE A 122 3.28 -5.47 -9.01
N TRP A 123 2.85 -4.36 -8.42
CA TRP A 123 3.61 -3.59 -7.46
C TRP A 123 3.19 -4.04 -6.07
N PHE A 124 4.10 -4.66 -5.32
CA PHE A 124 3.88 -5.01 -3.95
C PHE A 124 4.58 -4.01 -3.04
N GLY A 125 3.85 -3.47 -2.07
CA GLY A 125 4.40 -2.50 -1.16
C GLY A 125 3.96 -2.67 0.28
N VAL A 126 4.80 -2.15 1.16
CA VAL A 126 4.53 -2.09 2.59
C VAL A 126 4.51 -0.65 3.07
N THR A 127 3.76 -0.39 4.15
CA THR A 127 3.90 0.87 4.88
C THR A 127 4.87 0.70 6.04
N VAL A 128 5.82 1.62 6.19
CA VAL A 128 6.72 1.71 7.35
C VAL A 128 6.48 3.07 8.02
N ASN A 129 6.04 3.06 9.28
CA ASN A 129 5.74 4.28 10.03
C ASN A 129 6.85 4.59 11.05
N THR A 130 7.51 3.57 11.59
CA THR A 130 8.58 3.68 12.59
C THR A 130 9.69 2.66 12.32
N GLN A 131 10.84 2.78 13.00
CA GLN A 131 11.90 1.76 12.96
C GLN A 131 11.39 0.36 13.31
N LYS A 132 10.36 0.24 14.17
CA LYS A 132 9.79 -1.06 14.55
C LYS A 132 9.05 -1.75 13.41
N ASP A 133 8.75 -1.06 12.32
CA ASP A 133 8.03 -1.62 11.17
C ASP A 133 8.98 -2.17 10.09
N VAL A 134 10.31 -2.01 10.21
CA VAL A 134 11.27 -2.38 9.15
C VAL A 134 11.27 -3.88 8.83
N TRP A 135 10.83 -4.73 9.75
CA TRP A 135 10.63 -6.17 9.49
C TRP A 135 9.68 -6.43 8.29
N ARG A 136 8.79 -5.49 7.98
CA ARG A 136 7.91 -5.56 6.81
C ARG A 136 8.72 -5.55 5.51
N LEU A 137 9.83 -4.81 5.48
CA LEU A 137 10.75 -4.75 4.34
C LEU A 137 11.51 -6.07 4.19
N ASP A 138 11.93 -6.69 5.29
CA ASP A 138 12.60 -8.00 5.27
C ASP A 138 11.71 -9.08 4.65
N LEU A 139 10.42 -9.10 5.01
CA LEU A 139 9.46 -10.03 4.42
C LEU A 139 9.19 -9.71 2.95
N MET A 140 9.00 -8.43 2.60
CA MET A 140 8.79 -8.04 1.21
C MET A 140 10.00 -8.35 0.31
N ARG A 141 11.22 -8.35 0.85
CA ARG A 141 12.44 -8.71 0.10
C ARG A 141 12.40 -10.15 -0.42
N LYS A 142 11.67 -11.04 0.25
CA LYS A 142 11.49 -12.46 -0.16
C LYS A 142 10.56 -12.64 -1.36
N LEU A 143 9.79 -11.61 -1.72
CA LEU A 143 8.88 -11.69 -2.88
C LEU A 143 9.65 -11.53 -4.18
N GLU A 144 9.47 -12.49 -5.08
CA GLU A 144 10.02 -12.46 -6.44
C GLU A 144 8.91 -12.16 -7.47
N GLY A 145 9.30 -11.72 -8.66
CA GLY A 145 8.35 -11.46 -9.76
C GLY A 145 7.48 -10.21 -9.59
N VAL A 146 7.77 -9.35 -8.59
CA VAL A 146 7.03 -8.10 -8.34
C VAL A 146 7.97 -6.91 -8.24
N LYS A 147 7.49 -5.74 -8.66
CA LYS A 147 8.11 -4.45 -8.32
C LYS A 147 7.80 -4.12 -6.86
N LYS A 148 8.75 -3.53 -6.16
CA LYS A 148 8.69 -3.30 -4.71
C LYS A 148 8.64 -1.81 -4.41
N TYR A 149 7.72 -1.41 -3.53
CA TYR A 149 7.68 -0.03 -3.05
C TYR A 149 7.43 0.09 -1.56
N CYS A 150 7.90 1.17 -0.96
CA CYS A 150 7.63 1.46 0.45
C CYS A 150 6.95 2.81 0.61
N LEU A 151 5.92 2.84 1.45
CA LEU A 151 5.24 4.05 1.85
C LEU A 151 5.65 4.45 3.27
N PHE A 152 6.21 5.64 3.42
CA PHE A 152 6.51 6.29 4.69
C PHE A 152 5.46 7.36 4.98
N GLU A 153 4.25 6.92 5.32
CA GLU A 153 3.09 7.81 5.53
C GLU A 153 2.19 7.36 6.68
N PRO A 154 2.08 8.18 7.75
CA PRO A 154 3.06 9.20 8.13
C PRO A 154 4.36 8.55 8.64
N LEU A 155 5.48 9.25 8.51
CA LEU A 155 6.75 8.84 9.11
C LEU A 155 6.85 9.40 10.54
N TYR A 156 6.91 8.53 11.54
CA TYR A 156 6.88 8.86 12.97
C TYR A 156 8.25 8.82 13.66
N GLY A 157 9.32 8.50 12.93
CA GLY A 157 10.68 8.47 13.49
C GLY A 157 11.73 8.22 12.42
N PRO A 158 13.02 8.24 12.78
CA PRO A 158 14.09 7.90 11.85
C PRO A 158 14.00 6.43 11.45
N ILE A 159 14.45 6.13 10.22
CA ILE A 159 14.54 4.77 9.69
C ILE A 159 16.00 4.47 9.39
N ASP A 160 16.49 3.37 9.94
CA ASP A 160 17.80 2.80 9.69
C ASP A 160 17.64 1.43 9.03
N TYR A 161 17.61 1.46 7.70
CA TYR A 161 17.42 0.29 6.85
C TYR A 161 17.91 0.62 5.43
N ASP A 162 18.48 -0.35 4.72
CA ASP A 162 18.86 -0.20 3.30
C ASP A 162 17.62 -0.32 2.40
N LEU A 163 17.29 0.78 1.72
CA LEU A 163 16.10 0.89 0.85
C LEU A 163 16.47 0.81 -0.64
N SER A 164 17.73 0.55 -0.98
CA SER A 164 18.22 0.55 -2.37
C SER A 164 17.63 -0.57 -3.25
N PHE A 165 17.07 -1.61 -2.64
CA PHE A 165 16.39 -2.72 -3.32
C PHE A 165 14.96 -2.38 -3.80
N LEU A 166 14.43 -1.21 -3.44
CA LEU A 166 13.09 -0.78 -3.81
C LEU A 166 13.09 -0.15 -5.21
N ASP A 167 12.00 -0.35 -5.95
CA ASP A 167 11.74 0.36 -7.20
C ASP A 167 11.23 1.79 -6.92
N LEU A 168 10.49 1.97 -5.82
CA LEU A 168 9.91 3.26 -5.42
C LEU A 168 9.85 3.43 -3.90
N VAL A 169 10.27 4.60 -3.43
CA VAL A 169 10.09 5.10 -2.07
C VAL A 169 9.13 6.28 -2.12
N VAL A 170 8.02 6.20 -1.40
CA VAL A 170 7.05 7.30 -1.28
C VAL A 170 7.09 7.84 0.14
N ILE A 171 7.27 9.16 0.26
CA ILE A 171 7.31 9.85 1.56
C ILE A 171 6.25 10.94 1.55
N GLY A 172 5.43 10.99 2.60
CA GLY A 172 4.41 12.03 2.69
C GLY A 172 3.79 12.15 4.07
N PRO A 173 3.12 13.27 4.35
CA PRO A 173 2.34 13.41 5.55
C PRO A 173 1.05 12.60 5.41
N GLN A 174 0.51 12.15 6.54
CA GLN A 174 -0.91 11.83 6.57
C GLN A 174 -1.70 13.12 6.39
N ASN A 175 -2.79 13.09 5.62
CA ASN A 175 -3.59 14.30 5.34
C ASN A 175 -4.67 14.60 6.37
N TYR A 176 -5.22 13.59 7.04
CA TYR A 176 -6.34 13.77 7.95
C TYR A 176 -6.19 12.90 9.20
N PRO A 177 -5.87 13.50 10.37
CA PRO A 177 -5.32 14.85 10.50
C PRO A 177 -3.96 14.97 9.79
N THR A 178 -3.56 16.21 9.46
CA THR A 178 -2.23 16.47 8.89
C THR A 178 -1.14 16.11 9.89
N LEU A 179 -0.24 15.18 9.52
CA LEU A 179 0.90 14.78 10.35
C LEU A 179 2.17 14.85 9.52
N GLN A 180 2.94 15.92 9.71
CA GLN A 180 4.23 16.12 9.04
C GLN A 180 5.33 15.32 9.77
N PRO A 181 6.19 14.60 9.04
CA PRO A 181 7.41 14.06 9.60
C PRO A 181 8.44 15.17 9.85
N LYS A 182 9.41 14.92 10.71
CA LYS A 182 10.56 15.82 10.83
C LYS A 182 11.43 15.74 9.58
N ARG A 183 12.01 16.88 9.18
CA ARG A 183 12.84 17.02 7.98
C ARG A 183 14.02 16.05 7.98
N GLU A 184 14.72 15.93 9.10
CA GLU A 184 15.89 15.06 9.25
C GLU A 184 15.55 13.57 9.07
N TRP A 185 14.31 13.17 9.37
CA TRP A 185 13.86 11.79 9.14
C TRP A 185 13.62 11.54 7.66
N VAL A 186 13.06 12.51 6.95
CA VAL A 186 12.85 12.43 5.50
C VAL A 186 14.19 12.37 4.78
N GLU A 187 15.12 13.28 5.10
CA GLU A 187 16.48 13.29 4.54
C GLU A 187 17.20 11.96 4.78
N GLY A 188 17.04 11.38 5.96
CA GLY A 188 17.57 10.04 6.28
C GLY A 188 17.01 8.94 5.38
N VAL A 189 15.69 8.93 5.13
CA VAL A 189 15.04 7.98 4.22
C VAL A 189 15.50 8.19 2.78
N VAL A 190 15.58 9.43 2.30
CA VAL A 190 16.07 9.78 0.95
C VAL A 190 17.49 9.26 0.75
N LYS A 191 18.39 9.48 1.72
CA LYS A 191 19.76 9.00 1.67
C LYS A 191 19.81 7.47 1.58
N LYS A 192 18.96 6.78 2.34
CA LYS A 192 18.87 5.30 2.38
C LYS A 192 18.23 4.68 1.16
N ALA A 193 17.44 5.45 0.40
CA ALA A 193 16.86 5.02 -0.88
C ALA A 193 17.93 4.74 -1.94
N GLY A 194 19.10 5.38 -1.87
CA GLY A 194 20.19 5.14 -2.81
C GLY A 194 19.76 5.37 -4.26
N LYS A 195 19.67 4.29 -5.05
CA LYS A 195 19.26 4.32 -6.46
C LYS A 195 17.73 4.20 -6.66
N ALA A 196 16.97 3.88 -5.62
CA ALA A 196 15.53 3.78 -5.70
C ALA A 196 14.91 5.12 -6.09
N ARG A 197 13.81 5.10 -6.86
CA ARG A 197 13.07 6.33 -7.16
C ARG A 197 12.45 6.86 -5.88
N VAL A 198 12.59 8.15 -5.62
CA VAL A 198 11.97 8.80 -4.45
C VAL A 198 10.90 9.76 -4.91
N TYR A 199 9.68 9.59 -4.38
CA TYR A 199 8.56 10.51 -4.58
C TYR A 199 8.16 11.14 -3.27
N LEU A 200 8.31 12.46 -3.20
CA LEU A 200 7.86 13.30 -2.09
C LEU A 200 6.46 13.81 -2.42
N LYS A 201 5.47 13.51 -1.56
CA LYS A 201 4.12 14.02 -1.77
C LYS A 201 4.10 15.54 -1.70
N SER A 202 3.27 16.17 -2.52
CA SER A 202 3.14 17.63 -2.63
C SER A 202 2.80 18.37 -1.34
N LYS A 203 2.17 17.69 -0.37
CA LYS A 203 1.84 18.26 0.94
C LYS A 203 2.94 18.11 1.99
N LEU A 204 4.02 17.39 1.67
CA LEU A 204 5.18 17.33 2.53
C LEU A 204 5.81 18.72 2.63
N ASN A 205 6.23 19.11 3.83
CA ASN A 205 6.97 20.36 3.98
C ASN A 205 8.23 20.34 3.09
N PRO A 206 8.64 21.48 2.51
CA PRO A 206 9.85 21.56 1.71
C PRO A 206 11.08 21.00 2.45
N LEU A 207 11.88 20.25 1.70
CA LEU A 207 13.18 19.73 2.14
C LEU A 207 14.29 20.76 2.04
#